data_AF-A0A838E9V6-F1
#
_entry.id   AF-A0A838E9V6-F1
#
_cell.length_a   1.000
_cell.length_b   1.000
_cell.length_c   1.000
_cell.angle_alpha   90.00
_cell.angle_beta   90.00
_cell.angle_gamma   90.00
#
_symmetry.space_group_name_H-M   'P 1'
#
loop_
_entity.id
_entity.type
_entity.pdbx_description
1 polymer ?
#
loop_
_entity_poly.entity_id
_entity_poly.type
_entity_poly.pdbx_seq_one_letter_code
_entity_poly.pdbx_strand_id
1 'polypeptide(L)'
;MSAGRQGHGGVHDAELERLRRDYTFAFLTYRLEGTEQRLQAAYDLGRKVMASELNLLDLAQVHHEVVAEALLAASDNAALRAVAAAASAFFVEVLSTFEMGQRGFAEIRKASVAGHGPLSPNARHRPERELPESRGAG
;
A
#
# COMPACT_ATOMS: atom_id res chain seq x y z
N MET A 1 -7.32 24.19 -32.27
CA MET A 1 -7.05 22.80 -31.85
C MET A 1 -5.97 22.84 -30.78
N SER A 2 -6.31 22.50 -29.53
CA SER A 2 -5.49 21.73 -28.56
C SER A 2 -6.17 21.82 -27.18
N ALA A 3 -7.26 21.07 -27.03
CA ALA A 3 -7.84 20.73 -25.74
C ALA A 3 -7.42 19.28 -25.48
N GLY A 4 -6.67 19.00 -24.41
CA GLY A 4 -6.21 17.63 -24.19
C GLY A 4 -5.35 17.33 -22.97
N ARG A 5 -5.12 18.26 -22.02
CA ARG A 5 -4.29 17.93 -20.85
C ARG A 5 -4.68 18.61 -19.53
N GLN A 6 -5.97 18.92 -19.32
CA GLN A 6 -6.45 19.57 -18.08
C GLN A 6 -7.35 18.69 -17.19
N GLY A 7 -7.64 17.44 -17.58
CA GLY A 7 -8.55 16.57 -16.82
C GLY A 7 -7.92 15.79 -15.67
N HIS A 8 -6.62 15.49 -15.72
CA HIS A 8 -5.98 14.58 -14.76
C HIS A 8 -5.41 15.30 -13.52
N GLY A 9 -4.90 16.53 -13.68
CA GLY A 9 -4.42 17.33 -12.56
C GLY A 9 -5.53 17.73 -11.58
N GLY A 10 -6.70 18.12 -12.09
CA GLY A 10 -7.81 18.56 -11.23
C GLY A 10 -8.42 17.47 -10.35
N VAL A 11 -8.33 16.20 -10.74
CA VAL A 11 -8.78 15.07 -9.91
C VAL A 11 -7.75 14.77 -8.82
N HIS A 12 -6.46 14.74 -9.17
CA HIS A 12 -5.37 14.55 -8.22
C HIS A 12 -5.32 15.67 -7.17
N ASP A 13 -5.51 16.93 -7.59
CA ASP A 13 -5.59 18.09 -6.68
C ASP A 13 -6.78 17.97 -5.70
N ALA A 14 -7.95 17.52 -6.19
CA ALA A 14 -9.13 17.31 -5.33
C ALA A 14 -8.94 16.16 -4.33
N GLU A 15 -8.25 15.09 -4.74
CA GLU A 15 -7.88 13.97 -3.87
C GLU A 15 -6.83 14.38 -2.83
N LEU A 16 -5.82 15.16 -3.21
CA LEU A 16 -4.84 15.75 -2.29
C LEU A 16 -5.51 16.60 -1.22
N GLU A 17 -6.44 17.49 -1.62
CA GLU A 17 -7.20 18.30 -0.67
C GLU A 17 -8.07 17.46 0.26
N ARG A 18 -8.64 16.37 -0.25
CA ARG A 18 -9.38 15.41 0.58
C ARG A 18 -8.47 14.70 1.57
N LEU A 19 -7.30 14.25 1.12
CA LEU A 19 -6.30 13.63 1.95
C LEU A 19 -5.85 14.59 3.04
N ARG A 20 -5.56 15.86 2.73
CA ARG A 20 -5.16 16.87 3.71
C ARG A 20 -6.20 17.05 4.82
N ARG A 21 -7.50 17.09 4.47
CA ARG A 21 -8.59 17.16 5.46
C ARG A 21 -8.66 15.90 6.33
N ASP A 22 -8.67 14.72 5.70
CA ASP A 22 -8.76 13.44 6.40
C ASP A 22 -7.53 13.22 7.31
N TYR A 23 -6.34 13.62 6.85
CA TYR A 23 -5.08 13.58 7.60
C TYR A 23 -5.12 14.50 8.82
N THR A 24 -5.54 15.75 8.63
CA THR A 24 -5.65 16.74 9.72
C THR A 24 -6.59 16.23 10.80
N PHE A 25 -7.76 15.72 10.41
CA PHE A 25 -8.73 15.15 11.35
C PHE A 25 -8.12 13.97 12.12
N ALA A 26 -7.54 13.00 11.41
CA ALA A 26 -6.94 11.82 12.04
C ALA A 26 -5.77 12.18 12.98
N PHE A 27 -4.93 13.15 12.59
CA PHE A 27 -3.81 13.61 13.41
C PHE A 27 -4.28 14.32 14.69
N LEU A 28 -5.32 15.14 14.62
CA LEU A 28 -5.91 15.79 15.79
C LEU A 28 -6.55 14.76 16.73
N THR A 29 -7.34 13.82 16.19
CA THR A 29 -7.93 12.72 16.96
C THR A 29 -6.85 11.86 17.62
N TYR A 30 -5.78 11.55 16.90
CA TYR A 30 -4.64 10.79 17.43
C TYR A 30 -4.02 11.48 18.65
N ARG A 31 -4.00 12.81 18.70
CA ARG A 31 -3.49 13.55 19.86
C ARG A 31 -4.43 13.55 21.06
N LEU A 32 -5.74 13.49 20.83
CA LEU A 32 -6.77 13.67 21.85
C LEU A 32 -7.22 12.35 22.50
N GLU A 33 -7.23 11.24 21.77
CA GLU A 33 -7.89 10.00 22.21
C GLU A 33 -6.94 8.98 22.89
N GLY A 34 -7.43 7.82 23.31
CA GLY A 34 -6.64 6.73 23.92
C GLY A 34 -5.95 5.83 22.88
N THR A 35 -5.08 4.92 23.34
CA THR A 35 -4.17 4.13 22.49
C THR A 35 -4.87 3.32 21.39
N GLU A 36 -6.05 2.76 21.65
CA GLU A 36 -6.78 1.93 20.67
C GLU A 36 -7.42 2.77 19.55
N GLN A 37 -8.09 3.88 19.90
CA GLN A 37 -8.72 4.74 18.90
C GLN A 37 -7.69 5.49 18.05
N ARG A 38 -6.52 5.81 18.64
CA ARG A 38 -5.34 6.34 17.94
C ARG A 38 -4.91 5.45 16.79
N LEU A 39 -4.73 4.15 17.06
CA LEU A 39 -4.29 3.19 16.05
C LEU A 39 -5.33 3.00 14.95
N GLN A 40 -6.61 2.97 15.31
CA GLN A 40 -7.70 2.86 14.35
C GLN A 40 -7.74 4.05 13.37
N ALA A 41 -7.56 5.27 13.87
CA ALA A 41 -7.54 6.47 13.02
C ALA A 41 -6.38 6.47 12.00
N ALA A 42 -5.18 6.05 12.43
CA ALA A 42 -4.03 5.90 11.54
C ALA A 42 -4.24 4.79 10.50
N TYR A 43 -4.80 3.66 10.94
CA TYR A 43 -5.08 2.51 10.08
C TYR A 43 -6.11 2.82 8.99
N ASP A 44 -7.23 3.45 9.35
CA ASP A 44 -8.29 3.82 8.41
C ASP A 44 -7.82 4.85 7.39
N LEU A 45 -6.95 5.79 7.81
CA LEU A 45 -6.34 6.74 6.90
C LEU A 45 -5.43 6.04 5.89
N GLY A 46 -4.53 5.17 6.35
CA GLY A 46 -3.62 4.43 5.49
C GLY A 46 -4.36 3.60 4.43
N ARG A 47 -5.48 2.95 4.81
CA ARG A 47 -6.34 2.22 3.87
C ARG A 47 -7.01 3.11 2.82
N LYS A 48 -7.46 4.30 3.19
CA LYS A 48 -8.08 5.24 2.24
C LYS A 48 -7.08 5.70 1.19
N VAL A 49 -5.84 5.98 1.58
CA VAL A 49 -4.78 6.36 0.64
C VAL A 49 -4.47 5.21 -0.33
N MET A 50 -4.38 3.98 0.17
CA MET A 50 -4.18 2.80 -0.70
C MET A 50 -5.31 2.55 -1.72
N ALA A 51 -6.51 3.07 -1.46
CA ALA A 51 -7.66 2.94 -2.36
C ALA A 51 -7.82 4.13 -3.33
N SER A 52 -6.95 5.13 -3.26
CA SER A 52 -6.95 6.33 -4.12
C SER A 52 -5.86 6.27 -5.20
N GLU A 53 -5.84 7.22 -6.13
CA GLU A 53 -4.72 7.37 -7.09
C GLU A 53 -3.48 8.03 -6.46
N LEU A 54 -3.54 8.38 -5.17
CA LEU A 54 -2.45 9.01 -4.44
C LEU A 54 -1.33 8.02 -4.12
N ASN A 55 -0.10 8.53 -4.15
CA ASN A 55 1.10 7.76 -3.86
C ASN A 55 1.71 8.13 -2.49
N LEU A 56 2.79 7.44 -2.12
CA LEU A 56 3.45 7.65 -0.83
C LEU A 56 4.07 9.06 -0.69
N LEU A 57 4.50 9.69 -1.78
CA LEU A 57 5.04 11.05 -1.78
C LEU A 57 3.93 12.07 -1.53
N ASP A 58 2.74 11.87 -2.11
CA ASP A 58 1.56 12.70 -1.84
C ASP A 58 1.22 12.69 -0.34
N LEU A 59 1.24 11.50 0.27
CA LEU A 59 1.05 11.35 1.71
C LEU A 59 2.14 12.03 2.55
N ALA A 60 3.41 11.90 2.15
CA ALA A 60 4.52 12.55 2.84
C ALA A 60 4.44 14.08 2.75
N GLN A 61 4.04 14.62 1.59
CA GLN A 61 3.82 16.05 1.41
C GLN A 61 2.70 16.56 2.34
N VAL A 62 1.53 15.92 2.33
CA VAL A 62 0.42 16.28 3.20
C VAL A 62 0.81 16.21 4.69
N HIS A 63 1.57 15.18 5.08
CA HIS A 63 2.09 15.08 6.45
C HIS A 63 2.92 16.31 6.83
N HIS A 64 3.87 16.71 5.99
CA HIS A 64 4.72 17.87 6.27
C HIS A 64 3.93 19.18 6.36
N GLU A 65 2.96 19.39 5.47
CA GLU A 65 2.09 20.57 5.49
C GLU A 65 1.27 20.65 6.79
N VAL A 66 0.58 19.57 7.16
CA VAL A 66 -0.24 19.51 8.38
C VAL A 66 0.62 19.67 9.64
N VAL A 67 1.81 19.06 9.68
CA VAL A 67 2.71 19.18 10.83
C VAL A 67 3.27 20.59 10.94
N ALA A 68 3.63 21.23 9.83
CA ALA A 68 4.09 22.62 9.85
C ALA A 68 3.02 23.55 10.43
N GLU A 69 1.76 23.40 10.00
CA GLU A 69 0.63 24.17 10.54
C GLU A 69 0.43 23.90 12.05
N ALA A 70 0.50 22.63 12.47
CA ALA A 70 0.34 22.25 13.87
C ALA A 70 1.49 22.76 14.77
N LEU A 71 2.71 22.82 14.24
CA LEU A 71 3.87 23.38 14.93
C LEU A 71 3.76 24.90 15.09
N LEU A 72 3.30 25.60 14.04
CA LEU A 72 3.05 27.04 14.09
C LEU A 72 1.92 27.41 15.06
N ALA A 73 0.95 26.52 15.26
CA ALA A 73 -0.16 26.70 16.19
C ALA A 73 0.19 26.34 17.66
N ALA A 74 1.40 25.84 17.94
CA ALA A 74 1.78 25.44 19.30
C ALA A 74 1.95 26.67 20.23
N SER A 75 1.34 26.63 21.41
CA SER A 75 1.34 27.74 22.37
C SER A 75 2.67 27.94 23.09
N ASP A 76 3.48 26.88 23.21
CA ASP A 76 4.75 26.89 23.91
C ASP A 76 5.68 25.75 23.45
N ASN A 77 6.88 25.73 24.02
CA ASN A 77 7.91 24.74 23.72
C ASN A 77 7.56 23.31 24.16
N ALA A 78 6.66 23.11 25.12
CA ALA A 78 6.20 21.78 25.52
C ALA A 78 5.17 21.25 24.53
N ALA A 79 4.21 22.09 24.14
CA ALA A 79 3.23 21.81 23.08
C ALA A 79 3.93 21.50 21.75
N LEU A 80 4.96 22.27 21.37
CA LEU A 80 5.75 22.04 20.17
C LEU A 80 6.40 20.65 20.18
N ARG A 81 7.04 20.27 21.28
CA ARG A 81 7.65 18.92 21.43
C ARG A 81 6.59 17.82 21.37
N ALA A 82 5.43 18.03 21.97
CA ALA A 82 4.32 17.08 21.91
C ALA A 82 3.79 16.90 20.47
N VAL A 83 3.69 18.00 19.70
CA VAL A 83 3.32 17.95 18.27
C VAL A 83 4.34 17.11 17.49
N ALA A 84 5.64 17.41 17.65
CA ALA A 84 6.69 16.73 16.91
C ALA A 84 6.76 15.22 17.23
N ALA A 85 6.62 14.85 18.50
CA ALA A 85 6.59 13.45 18.91
C ALA A 85 5.36 12.72 18.35
N ALA A 86 4.17 13.34 18.44
CA ALA A 86 2.95 12.77 17.90
C ALA A 86 3.01 12.63 16.37
N ALA A 87 3.60 13.60 15.68
CA ALA A 87 3.75 13.58 14.22
C ALA A 87 4.56 12.36 13.75
N SER A 88 5.70 12.12 14.39
CA SER A 88 6.54 10.96 14.08
C SER A 88 5.82 9.63 14.34
N ALA A 89 5.22 9.49 15.53
CA ALA A 89 4.51 8.27 15.89
C ALA A 89 3.32 8.00 14.95
N PHE A 90 2.50 9.02 14.69
CA PHE A 90 1.36 8.90 13.79
C PHE A 90 1.78 8.51 12.37
N PHE A 91 2.84 9.13 11.83
CA PHE A 91 3.31 8.81 10.49
C PHE A 91 3.80 7.36 10.37
N VAL A 92 4.56 6.87 11.36
CA VAL A 92 4.99 5.46 11.40
C VAL A 92 3.79 4.51 11.43
N GLU A 93 2.77 4.80 12.23
CA GLU A 93 1.56 3.98 12.29
C GLU A 93 0.80 3.97 10.96
N VAL A 94 0.65 5.13 10.30
CA VAL A 94 0.06 5.20 8.95
C VAL A 94 0.89 4.41 7.95
N LEU A 95 2.23 4.48 7.99
CA LEU A 95 3.09 3.72 7.08
C LEU A 95 3.07 2.21 7.31
N SER A 96 2.78 1.77 8.54
CA SER A 96 2.66 0.34 8.86
C SER A 96 1.59 -0.37 8.01
N THR A 97 0.53 0.34 7.60
CA THR A 97 -0.51 -0.23 6.72
C THR A 97 0.01 -0.51 5.32
N PHE A 98 0.97 0.28 4.84
CA PHE A 98 1.59 0.10 3.53
C PHE A 98 2.56 -1.09 3.53
N GLU A 99 3.26 -1.35 4.63
CA GLU A 99 4.12 -2.54 4.75
C GLU A 99 3.31 -3.84 4.66
N MET A 100 2.14 -3.90 5.31
CA MET A 100 1.27 -5.08 5.25
C MET A 100 0.76 -5.32 3.82
N GLY A 101 0.43 -4.24 3.09
CA GLY A 101 0.08 -4.31 1.67
C GLY A 101 1.22 -4.88 0.82
N GLN A 102 2.44 -4.36 0.98
CA GLN A 102 3.61 -4.82 0.22
C GLN A 102 3.97 -6.29 0.50
N ARG A 103 3.85 -6.73 1.77
CA ARG A 103 4.06 -8.15 2.14
C ARG A 103 2.99 -9.04 1.50
N GLY A 104 1.72 -8.65 1.51
CA GLY A 104 0.64 -9.38 0.84
C GLY A 104 0.88 -9.56 -0.66
N PHE A 105 1.28 -8.50 -1.36
CA PHE A 105 1.65 -8.59 -2.78
C PHE A 105 2.88 -9.46 -3.03
N ALA A 106 3.88 -9.43 -2.13
CA ALA A 106 5.07 -10.26 -2.25
C ALA A 106 4.76 -11.75 -2.08
N GLU A 107 3.86 -12.11 -1.16
CA GLU A 107 3.44 -13.50 -0.93
C GLU A 107 2.59 -14.04 -2.07
N ILE A 108 1.65 -13.25 -2.63
CA ILE A 108 0.88 -13.64 -3.82
C ILE A 108 1.81 -13.89 -5.01
N ARG A 109 2.81 -13.02 -5.21
CA ARG A 109 3.83 -13.20 -6.26
C ARG A 109 4.64 -14.48 -6.04
N LYS A 110 5.11 -14.75 -4.83
CA LYS A 110 5.84 -15.99 -4.51
C LYS A 110 4.98 -17.23 -4.74
N ALA A 111 3.69 -17.19 -4.36
CA ALA A 111 2.76 -18.29 -4.59
C ALA A 111 2.49 -18.53 -6.09
N SER A 112 2.37 -17.46 -6.89
CA SER A 112 2.21 -17.55 -8.35
C SER A 112 3.45 -18.13 -9.04
N VAL A 113 4.65 -17.80 -8.56
CA VAL A 113 5.92 -18.33 -9.08
C VAL A 113 6.12 -19.80 -8.67
N ALA A 114 5.75 -20.17 -7.43
CA ALA A 114 5.82 -21.54 -6.95
C ALA A 114 4.78 -22.48 -7.61
N GLY A 115 3.66 -21.94 -8.09
CA GLY A 115 2.66 -22.69 -8.87
C GLY A 115 3.09 -23.05 -10.29
N HIS A 116 4.14 -22.41 -10.82
CA HIS A 116 4.80 -22.80 -12.08
C HIS A 116 6.02 -23.65 -11.73
N GLY A 117 5.79 -24.89 -11.30
CA GLY A 117 6.88 -25.86 -11.10
C GLY A 117 7.73 -25.98 -12.38
N PRO A 118 9.05 -26.16 -12.28
CA PRO A 118 9.92 -26.22 -13.45
C PRO A 118 9.42 -27.31 -14.40
N LEU A 119 9.20 -26.96 -15.66
CA LEU A 119 8.96 -27.93 -16.73
C LEU A 119 10.14 -28.90 -16.74
N SER A 120 9.89 -30.10 -16.22
CA SER A 120 10.92 -31.13 -16.12
C SER A 120 11.38 -31.50 -17.54
N PRO A 121 12.66 -31.32 -17.92
CA PRO A 121 13.07 -31.41 -19.34
C PRO A 121 13.18 -32.83 -19.89
N ASN A 122 12.75 -33.86 -19.16
CA ASN A 122 13.05 -35.23 -19.51
C ASN A 122 11.80 -36.08 -19.77
N ALA A 123 11.17 -35.84 -20.91
CA ALA A 123 10.30 -36.80 -21.57
C ALA A 123 10.89 -37.13 -22.95
N ARG A 124 12.12 -37.69 -22.98
CA ARG A 124 12.65 -38.32 -24.19
C ARG A 124 12.97 -39.79 -23.92
N HIS A 125 12.31 -40.62 -24.74
CA HIS A 125 12.63 -41.98 -25.10
C HIS A 125 12.80 -43.03 -24.00
N ARG A 126 11.80 -43.91 -23.91
CA ARG A 126 12.01 -45.32 -23.66
C ARG A 126 11.49 -46.12 -24.86
N PRO A 127 12.34 -46.76 -25.67
CA PRO A 127 11.86 -47.67 -26.69
C PRO A 127 11.60 -49.07 -26.09
N GLU A 128 10.82 -49.84 -26.83
CA GLU A 128 10.64 -51.29 -26.81
C GLU A 128 9.68 -51.91 -25.77
N ARG A 129 8.54 -52.40 -26.29
CA ARG A 129 8.30 -53.85 -26.37
C ARG A 129 7.61 -54.18 -27.70
N GLU A 130 8.31 -54.89 -28.56
CA GLU A 130 7.70 -55.66 -29.65
C GLU A 130 6.75 -56.70 -29.03
N LEU A 131 5.51 -56.72 -29.54
CA LEU A 131 4.54 -57.77 -29.30
C LEU A 131 4.71 -58.82 -30.41
N PRO A 132 4.79 -60.13 -30.11
CA PRO A 132 4.77 -61.13 -31.16
C PRO A 132 3.40 -61.18 -31.82
N GLU A 133 3.39 -61.09 -33.15
CA GLU A 133 2.21 -61.28 -33.99
C GLU A 133 1.58 -62.65 -33.73
N SER A 134 0.30 -62.64 -33.37
CA SER A 134 -0.56 -63.81 -33.43
C SER A 134 -1.60 -63.58 -34.53
N ARG A 135 -1.36 -64.17 -35.70
CA ARG A 135 -2.41 -64.42 -36.68
C ARG A 135 -2.27 -65.84 -37.21
N GLY A 136 -3.26 -66.66 -36.87
CA GLY A 136 -3.51 -67.91 -37.55
C GLY A 136 -4.17 -67.67 -38.92
N ALA A 137 -3.88 -68.58 -39.83
CA ALA A 137 -4.68 -69.04 -40.96
C ALA A 137 -4.06 -70.42 -41.27
N GLY A 138 -4.76 -71.53 -41.16
CA GLY A 138 -5.87 -71.95 -42.01
C GLY A 138 -5.48 -73.32 -42.56
#